data_AF-A0A7V0IVN9-F1
#
_entry.id   AF-A0A7V0IVN9-F1
#
_cell.length_a   1.000
_cell.length_b   1.000
_cell.length_c   1.000
_cell.angle_alpha   90.00
_cell.angle_beta   90.00
_cell.angle_gamma   90.00
#
_symmetry.space_group_name_H-M   'P 1'
#
loop_
_entity.id
_entity.type
_entity.pdbx_description
1 polymer ?
#
loop_
_entity_poly.entity_id
_entity_poly.type
_entity_poly.pdbx_seq_one_letter_code
_entity_poly.pdbx_strand_id
1 'polypeptide(L)'
;MNQKTKGAWIIHHCYKLQGVTNAPNIYDQLLYSGKCGVILNALASSDEREITNKRVNTLAKAAGISVKLELPSILEELERQKLIDSGSKSIQILGLTTSETLEHSATIYDESEPTKEENVAINLSEKVSDLPIKSKDACEKIEDKYHITSIQCKNLINEFESIGFIDSENAGKDDLLFNGNLFRRKDIQKVNGVLSSLTHAEESKVRDLMAMLESNGCISYDLVLRLTGSKLLAKLVSISFIDVNKIGNESGIFAFITRPAAFKKYSNSLVDDAFDLAKAFVTSVTYGMTIRSSSQGRIRMVERLMKKLIDGAWVGPATAIGQDYRVLELKGVIEVCPSRDVLYSKLN
;
A
#
# COMPACT_ATOMS: atom_id res chain seq x y z
N MET A 1 10.20 -5.08 10.21
CA MET A 1 9.04 -4.49 9.49
C MET A 1 8.21 -3.73 10.51
N ASN A 2 7.67 -2.55 10.17
CA ASN A 2 6.81 -1.80 11.08
C ASN A 2 5.39 -2.42 11.15
N GLN A 3 4.59 -2.03 12.16
CA GLN A 3 3.27 -2.62 12.40
C GLN A 3 2.26 -2.33 11.29
N LYS A 4 2.27 -1.12 10.71
CA LYS A 4 1.38 -0.77 9.58
C LYS A 4 1.61 -1.65 8.36
N THR A 5 2.87 -1.83 7.95
CA THR A 5 3.26 -2.70 6.83
C THR A 5 2.84 -4.13 7.11
N LYS A 6 3.01 -4.62 8.34
CA LYS A 6 2.58 -5.95 8.74
C LYS A 6 1.06 -6.12 8.66
N GLY A 7 0.29 -5.17 9.19
CA GLY A 7 -1.17 -5.17 9.12
C GLY A 7 -1.69 -5.17 7.68
N ALA A 8 -1.07 -4.38 6.80
CA ALA A 8 -1.42 -4.35 5.38
C ALA A 8 -1.20 -5.72 4.71
N TRP A 9 -0.10 -6.43 5.04
CA TRP A 9 0.12 -7.80 4.56
C TRP A 9 -0.88 -8.80 5.11
N ILE A 10 -1.24 -8.71 6.40
CA ILE A 10 -2.22 -9.59 7.03
C ILE A 10 -3.57 -9.46 6.31
N ILE A 11 -4.05 -8.23 6.09
CA ILE A 11 -5.30 -7.99 5.35
C ILE A 11 -5.19 -8.47 3.89
N HIS A 12 -4.09 -8.17 3.20
CA HIS A 12 -3.88 -8.63 1.83
C HIS A 12 -3.90 -10.16 1.72
N HIS A 13 -3.19 -10.86 2.60
CA HIS A 13 -3.15 -12.32 2.62
C HIS A 13 -4.48 -12.94 3.05
N CYS A 14 -5.24 -12.29 3.94
CA CYS A 14 -6.61 -12.69 4.24
C CYS A 14 -7.50 -12.70 2.99
N TYR A 15 -7.45 -11.65 2.16
CA TYR A 15 -8.20 -11.65 0.89
C TYR A 15 -7.77 -12.76 -0.06
N LYS A 16 -6.46 -13.08 -0.12
CA LYS A 16 -5.96 -14.21 -0.93
C LYS A 16 -6.50 -15.54 -0.42
N LEU A 17 -6.42 -15.79 0.89
CA LEU A 17 -6.91 -17.02 1.52
C LEU A 17 -8.43 -17.20 1.35
N GLN A 18 -9.21 -16.13 1.45
CA GLN A 18 -10.66 -16.17 1.20
C GLN A 18 -11.01 -16.60 -0.24
N GLY A 19 -10.10 -16.40 -1.19
CA GLY A 19 -10.25 -16.84 -2.58
C GLY A 19 -9.88 -18.30 -2.85
N VAL A 20 -9.27 -18.99 -1.87
CA VAL A 20 -8.80 -20.38 -2.03
C VAL A 20 -9.79 -21.36 -1.42
N THR A 21 -10.25 -22.33 -2.23
CA THR A 21 -11.06 -23.45 -1.74
C THR A 21 -10.20 -24.39 -0.90
N ASN A 22 -10.64 -24.69 0.33
CA ASN A 22 -9.89 -25.52 1.30
C ASN A 22 -8.50 -24.96 1.64
N ALA A 23 -8.43 -23.65 1.93
CA ALA A 23 -7.22 -23.04 2.43
C ALA A 23 -6.66 -23.83 3.64
N PRO A 24 -5.33 -24.07 3.72
CA PRO A 24 -4.74 -24.83 4.81
C PRO A 24 -4.96 -24.16 6.17
N ASN A 25 -5.37 -24.94 7.18
CA ASN A 25 -5.59 -24.45 8.55
C ASN A 25 -4.33 -23.89 9.21
N ILE A 26 -3.15 -24.10 8.63
CA ILE A 26 -1.89 -23.52 9.12
C ILE A 26 -1.87 -21.99 9.05
N TYR A 27 -2.79 -21.37 8.29
CA TYR A 27 -2.95 -19.92 8.18
C TYR A 27 -4.16 -19.36 8.93
N ASP A 28 -4.70 -20.10 9.90
CA ASP A 28 -5.90 -19.70 10.64
C ASP A 28 -5.70 -18.37 11.39
N GLN A 29 -4.51 -18.11 11.94
CA GLN A 29 -4.24 -16.88 12.69
C GLN A 29 -4.13 -15.66 11.80
N LEU A 30 -3.51 -15.81 10.63
CA LEU A 30 -3.45 -14.82 9.58
C LEU A 30 -4.85 -14.50 9.07
N LEU A 31 -5.65 -15.53 8.81
CA LEU A 31 -7.01 -15.38 8.31
C LEU A 31 -7.91 -14.67 9.35
N TYR A 32 -7.84 -15.11 10.61
CA TYR A 32 -8.63 -14.53 11.69
C TYR A 32 -8.26 -13.06 11.96
N SER A 33 -6.97 -12.76 12.10
CA SER A 33 -6.47 -11.40 12.35
C SER A 33 -6.74 -10.46 11.18
N GLY A 34 -6.69 -10.98 9.94
CA GLY A 34 -7.07 -10.24 8.75
C GLY A 34 -8.56 -9.93 8.71
N LYS A 35 -9.43 -10.89 9.05
CA LYS A 35 -10.88 -10.66 9.16
C LYS A 35 -11.22 -9.64 10.24
N CYS A 36 -10.53 -9.67 11.38
CA CYS A 36 -10.63 -8.63 12.41
C CYS A 36 -10.27 -7.26 11.85
N GLY A 37 -9.15 -7.15 11.13
CA GLY A 37 -8.72 -5.91 10.47
C GLY A 37 -9.71 -5.41 9.42
N VAL A 38 -10.29 -6.30 8.61
CA VAL A 38 -11.29 -5.95 7.58
C VAL A 38 -12.58 -5.41 8.20
N ILE A 39 -13.11 -6.07 9.25
CA ILE A 39 -14.28 -5.57 9.98
C ILE A 39 -13.98 -4.24 10.63
N LEU A 40 -12.86 -4.14 11.35
CA LEU A 40 -12.45 -2.92 12.03
C LEU A 40 -12.33 -1.75 11.04
N ASN A 41 -11.74 -1.96 9.87
CA ASN A 41 -11.65 -0.95 8.83
C ASN A 41 -13.02 -0.55 8.27
N ALA A 42 -13.93 -1.52 8.09
CA ALA A 42 -15.29 -1.25 7.63
C ALA A 42 -16.10 -0.46 8.66
N LEU A 43 -15.91 -0.71 9.96
CA LEU A 43 -16.53 0.06 11.04
C LEU A 43 -15.92 1.48 11.09
N ALA A 44 -14.60 1.60 11.12
CA ALA A 44 -13.88 2.88 11.23
C ALA A 44 -14.09 3.81 10.02
N SER A 45 -14.47 3.27 8.86
CA SER A 45 -14.80 4.05 7.66
C SER A 45 -16.23 4.61 7.68
N SER A 46 -17.03 4.27 8.70
CA SER A 46 -18.37 4.83 8.88
C SER A 46 -18.28 6.21 9.53
N ASP A 47 -19.03 7.18 9.00
CA ASP A 47 -19.20 8.48 9.65
C ASP A 47 -20.01 8.39 10.97
N GLU A 48 -20.67 7.23 11.20
CA GLU A 48 -21.44 6.95 12.40
C GLU A 48 -20.55 6.41 13.53
N ARG A 49 -20.53 7.09 14.68
CA ARG A 49 -19.85 6.60 15.89
C ARG A 49 -20.53 5.40 16.54
N GLU A 50 -21.79 5.19 16.24
CA GLU A 50 -22.62 4.10 16.73
C GLU A 50 -23.28 3.42 15.53
N ILE A 51 -22.94 2.15 15.30
CA ILE A 51 -23.37 1.39 14.13
C ILE A 51 -24.36 0.32 14.56
N THR A 52 -25.54 0.30 13.95
CA THR A 52 -26.57 -0.72 14.26
C THR A 52 -26.12 -2.14 13.91
N ASN A 53 -26.56 -3.13 14.68
CA ASN A 53 -26.24 -4.55 14.42
C ASN A 53 -26.65 -5.01 13.00
N LYS A 54 -27.72 -4.43 12.44
CA LYS A 54 -28.12 -4.68 11.05
C LYS A 54 -27.04 -4.22 10.07
N ARG A 55 -26.48 -3.03 10.27
CA ARG A 55 -25.42 -2.47 9.44
C ARG A 55 -24.11 -3.26 9.60
N VAL A 56 -23.73 -3.61 10.82
CA VAL A 56 -22.57 -4.48 11.10
C VAL A 56 -22.69 -5.81 10.35
N ASN A 57 -23.86 -6.46 10.40
CA ASN A 57 -24.12 -7.70 9.66
C ASN A 57 -24.00 -7.51 8.13
N THR A 58 -24.41 -6.37 7.59
CA THR A 58 -24.24 -6.04 6.17
C THR A 58 -22.77 -5.87 5.82
N LEU A 59 -21.99 -5.16 6.64
CA LEU A 59 -20.55 -4.97 6.43
C LEU A 59 -19.81 -6.32 6.46
N ALA A 60 -20.13 -7.18 7.44
CA ALA A 60 -19.55 -8.52 7.53
C ALA A 60 -19.82 -9.38 6.30
N LYS A 61 -21.08 -9.39 5.80
CA LYS A 61 -21.42 -10.11 4.58
C LYS A 61 -20.66 -9.57 3.36
N ALA A 62 -20.54 -8.25 3.24
CA ALA A 62 -19.78 -7.64 2.15
C ALA A 62 -18.28 -7.99 2.20
N ALA A 63 -17.74 -8.23 3.39
CA ALA A 63 -16.37 -8.69 3.63
C ALA A 63 -16.19 -10.22 3.50
N GLY A 64 -17.22 -10.97 3.10
CA GLY A 64 -17.17 -12.42 3.00
C GLY A 64 -17.07 -13.14 4.36
N ILE A 65 -17.58 -12.52 5.43
CA ILE A 65 -17.55 -13.05 6.80
C ILE A 65 -18.93 -13.59 7.18
N SER A 66 -18.96 -14.81 7.73
CA SER A 66 -20.16 -15.45 8.23
C SER A 66 -20.67 -14.76 9.49
N VAL A 67 -21.81 -14.08 9.36
CA VAL A 67 -22.50 -13.39 10.46
C VAL A 67 -22.77 -14.29 11.66
N LYS A 68 -23.02 -15.59 11.45
CA LYS A 68 -23.36 -16.52 12.53
C LYS A 68 -22.15 -17.24 13.11
N LEU A 69 -21.16 -17.58 12.28
CA LEU A 69 -20.06 -18.47 12.67
C LEU A 69 -18.79 -17.72 13.05
N GLU A 70 -18.56 -16.54 12.47
CA GLU A 70 -17.26 -15.85 12.55
C GLU A 70 -17.39 -14.46 13.17
N LEU A 71 -18.44 -13.72 12.79
CA LEU A 71 -18.62 -12.36 13.29
C LEU A 71 -18.65 -12.25 14.83
N PRO A 72 -19.32 -13.15 15.59
CA PRO A 72 -19.33 -13.04 17.05
C PRO A 72 -17.93 -13.06 17.67
N SER A 73 -17.07 -14.02 17.28
CA SER A 73 -15.71 -14.10 17.83
C SER A 73 -14.82 -12.96 17.38
N ILE A 74 -15.05 -12.41 16.19
CA ILE A 74 -14.35 -11.20 15.73
C ILE A 74 -14.74 -9.99 16.60
N LEU A 75 -16.02 -9.80 16.88
CA LEU A 75 -16.48 -8.69 17.73
C LEU A 75 -15.97 -8.82 19.16
N GLU A 76 -15.98 -10.03 19.73
CA GLU A 76 -15.41 -10.31 21.05
C GLU A 76 -13.93 -9.93 21.13
N GLU A 77 -13.14 -10.24 20.09
CA GLU A 77 -11.73 -9.86 20.04
C GLU A 77 -11.53 -8.35 19.89
N LEU A 78 -12.31 -7.69 19.03
CA LEU A 78 -12.23 -6.23 18.88
C LEU A 78 -12.63 -5.50 20.18
N GLU A 79 -13.58 -6.05 20.95
CA GLU A 79 -13.97 -5.55 22.27
C GLU A 79 -12.89 -5.84 23.32
N ARG A 80 -12.26 -7.02 23.31
CA ARG A 80 -11.10 -7.34 24.15
C ARG A 80 -9.95 -6.36 23.95
N GLN A 81 -9.72 -5.97 22.70
CA GLN A 81 -8.73 -4.97 22.29
C GLN A 81 -9.16 -3.52 22.62
N LYS A 82 -10.37 -3.32 23.17
CA LYS A 82 -10.97 -2.01 23.50
C LYS A 82 -11.12 -1.08 22.30
N LEU A 83 -11.41 -1.66 21.14
CA LEU A 83 -11.60 -0.94 19.88
C LEU A 83 -13.07 -0.62 19.64
N ILE A 84 -13.95 -1.43 20.22
CA ILE A 84 -15.39 -1.27 20.19
C ILE A 84 -16.00 -1.52 21.57
N ASP A 85 -17.23 -1.05 21.74
CA ASP A 85 -18.12 -1.41 22.85
C ASP A 85 -19.41 -2.02 22.28
N SER A 86 -19.69 -3.28 22.64
CA SER A 86 -20.78 -4.06 22.06
C SER A 86 -22.07 -3.89 22.87
N GLY A 87 -23.02 -3.13 22.31
CA GLY A 87 -24.36 -3.00 22.87
C GLY A 87 -25.36 -4.04 22.34
N SER A 88 -26.52 -4.14 23.01
CA SER A 88 -27.59 -5.06 22.59
C SER A 88 -28.20 -4.74 21.21
N LYS A 89 -28.07 -3.50 20.72
CA LYS A 89 -28.66 -3.04 19.45
C LYS A 89 -27.65 -2.44 18.47
N SER A 90 -26.50 -2.03 18.97
CA SER A 90 -25.51 -1.24 18.25
C SER A 90 -24.12 -1.46 18.83
N ILE A 91 -23.11 -1.13 18.04
CA ILE A 91 -21.70 -1.16 18.42
C ILE A 91 -21.19 0.26 18.38
N GLN A 92 -20.51 0.68 19.44
CA GLN A 92 -19.83 1.97 19.50
C GLN A 92 -18.35 1.82 19.13
N ILE A 93 -17.84 2.72 18.29
CA ILE A 93 -16.42 2.73 17.88
C ILE A 93 -15.63 3.60 18.87
N LEU A 94 -14.56 3.04 19.43
CA LEU A 94 -13.73 3.71 20.44
C LEU A 94 -12.52 4.35 19.79
N GLY A 95 -12.66 5.62 19.38
CA GLY A 95 -11.53 6.51 19.06
C GLY A 95 -10.52 5.95 18.04
N LEU A 96 -11.00 5.54 16.87
CA LEU A 96 -10.19 4.91 15.82
C LEU A 96 -10.00 5.81 14.60
N THR A 97 -8.78 5.82 14.07
CA THR A 97 -8.47 6.22 12.70
C THR A 97 -8.22 5.00 11.83
N THR A 98 -8.44 5.12 10.52
CA THR A 98 -8.12 4.07 9.54
C THR A 98 -6.64 3.67 9.54
N SER A 99 -5.74 4.54 10.01
CA SER A 99 -4.31 4.24 10.09
C SER A 99 -3.95 3.36 11.29
N GLU A 100 -4.74 3.40 12.36
CA GLU A 100 -4.57 2.56 13.55
C GLU A 100 -5.14 1.15 13.32
N THR A 101 -6.10 0.99 12.41
CA THR A 101 -6.71 -0.33 12.13
C THR A 101 -5.70 -1.37 11.62
N LEU A 102 -4.71 -0.93 10.83
CA LEU A 102 -3.62 -1.80 10.38
C LEU A 102 -2.73 -2.24 11.54
N GLU A 103 -2.40 -1.33 12.46
CA GLU A 103 -1.57 -1.65 13.62
C GLU A 103 -2.29 -2.61 14.57
N HIS A 104 -3.60 -2.42 14.76
CA HIS A 104 -4.42 -3.35 15.54
C HIS A 104 -4.53 -4.74 14.90
N SER A 105 -4.69 -4.84 13.57
CA SER A 105 -4.67 -6.14 12.89
C SER A 105 -3.34 -6.87 13.11
N ALA A 106 -2.23 -6.14 13.08
CA ALA A 106 -0.91 -6.71 13.36
C ALA A 106 -0.72 -7.11 14.83
N THR A 107 -1.30 -6.35 15.76
CA THR A 107 -1.29 -6.66 17.20
C THR A 107 -2.09 -7.93 17.50
N ILE A 108 -3.31 -8.05 16.97
CA ILE A 108 -4.14 -9.26 17.11
C ILE A 108 -3.39 -10.47 16.56
N TYR A 109 -2.76 -10.32 15.40
CA TYR A 109 -1.95 -11.38 14.80
C TYR A 109 -0.78 -11.79 15.71
N ASP A 110 -0.04 -10.84 16.28
CA ASP A 110 1.07 -11.15 17.18
C ASP A 110 0.62 -11.84 18.48
N GLU A 111 -0.53 -11.44 19.03
CA GLU A 111 -1.12 -12.04 20.23
C GLU A 111 -1.72 -13.43 19.98
N SER A 112 -2.05 -13.75 18.73
CA SER A 112 -2.64 -15.04 18.34
C SER A 112 -1.62 -16.19 18.17
N GLU A 113 -0.34 -15.97 18.51
CA GLU A 113 0.75 -16.96 18.41
C GLU A 113 0.87 -17.58 17.00
N PRO A 114 1.21 -16.76 15.98
CA PRO A 114 1.20 -17.21 14.60
C PRO A 114 2.31 -18.22 14.31
N THR A 115 2.01 -19.13 13.38
CA THR A 115 2.95 -20.18 12.96
C THR A 115 4.18 -19.61 12.28
N LYS A 116 5.21 -20.44 12.14
CA LYS A 116 6.42 -20.03 11.41
C LYS A 116 6.08 -19.76 9.94
N GLU A 117 5.20 -20.56 9.38
CA GLU A 117 4.74 -20.53 7.99
C GLU A 117 4.02 -19.22 7.68
N GLU A 118 3.10 -18.78 8.55
CA GLU A 118 2.44 -17.47 8.43
C GLU A 118 3.44 -16.31 8.49
N ASN A 119 4.40 -16.39 9.41
CA ASN A 119 5.46 -15.40 9.52
C ASN A 119 6.36 -15.39 8.27
N VAL A 120 6.66 -16.55 7.70
CA VAL A 120 7.42 -16.67 6.45
C VAL A 120 6.62 -16.06 5.29
N ALA A 121 5.31 -16.31 5.18
CA ALA A 121 4.46 -15.75 4.14
C ALA A 121 4.52 -14.22 4.11
N ILE A 122 4.32 -13.58 5.27
CA ILE A 122 4.35 -12.11 5.38
C ILE A 122 5.76 -11.56 5.08
N ASN A 123 6.80 -12.14 5.68
CA ASN A 123 8.16 -11.63 5.52
C ASN A 123 8.71 -11.84 4.11
N LEU A 124 8.40 -12.96 3.47
CA LEU A 124 8.81 -13.22 2.10
C LEU A 124 8.09 -12.27 1.14
N SER A 125 6.78 -12.09 1.30
CA SER A 125 5.98 -11.16 0.48
C SER A 125 6.49 -9.72 0.57
N GLU A 126 6.83 -9.26 1.78
CA GLU A 126 7.52 -7.97 1.98
C GLU A 126 8.83 -7.91 1.21
N LYS A 127 9.65 -8.96 1.35
CA LYS A 127 11.00 -8.99 0.79
C LYS A 127 11.00 -8.99 -0.73
N VAL A 128 10.11 -9.76 -1.35
CA VAL A 128 9.99 -9.85 -2.82
C VAL A 128 9.22 -8.67 -3.43
N SER A 129 8.66 -7.79 -2.59
CA SER A 129 8.11 -6.50 -3.01
C SER A 129 9.18 -5.41 -3.16
N ASP A 130 10.33 -5.57 -2.51
CA ASP A 130 11.45 -4.66 -2.72
C ASP A 130 12.10 -4.93 -4.07
N LEU A 131 12.46 -6.18 -4.31
CA LEU A 131 13.16 -6.66 -5.50
C LEU A 131 12.82 -8.13 -5.74
N PRO A 132 12.80 -8.60 -7.00
CA PRO A 132 12.73 -10.04 -7.28
C PRO A 132 13.94 -10.78 -6.72
N ILE A 133 13.74 -12.01 -6.22
CA ILE A 133 14.77 -12.79 -5.55
C ILE A 133 14.74 -14.22 -6.09
N LYS A 134 15.91 -14.83 -6.23
CA LYS A 134 16.01 -16.25 -6.59
C LYS A 134 15.43 -17.12 -5.47
N SER A 135 14.67 -18.14 -5.85
CA SER A 135 14.05 -19.08 -4.93
C SER A 135 15.06 -19.72 -3.98
N LYS A 136 16.25 -20.08 -4.48
CA LYS A 136 17.34 -20.60 -3.66
C LYS A 136 17.82 -19.60 -2.59
N ASP A 137 18.07 -18.35 -2.98
CA ASP A 137 18.54 -17.30 -2.05
C ASP A 137 17.47 -16.95 -1.00
N ALA A 138 16.19 -17.07 -1.37
CA ALA A 138 15.08 -16.93 -0.43
C ALA A 138 15.05 -18.10 0.56
N CYS A 139 15.21 -19.33 0.08
CA CYS A 139 15.21 -20.51 0.95
C CYS A 139 16.37 -20.52 1.92
N GLU A 140 17.61 -20.21 1.50
CA GLU A 140 18.76 -20.14 2.42
C GLU A 140 18.45 -19.22 3.62
N LYS A 141 17.85 -18.05 3.36
CA LYS A 141 17.48 -17.09 4.42
C LYS A 141 16.34 -17.57 5.31
N ILE A 142 15.35 -18.27 4.74
CA ILE A 142 14.20 -18.78 5.49
C ILE A 142 14.63 -19.95 6.37
N GLU A 143 15.43 -20.87 5.83
CA GLU A 143 15.99 -22.03 6.54
C GLU A 143 16.78 -21.58 7.77
N ASP A 144 17.69 -20.61 7.59
CA ASP A 144 18.50 -20.06 8.68
C ASP A 144 17.64 -19.39 9.76
N LYS A 145 16.65 -18.59 9.36
CA LYS A 145 15.85 -17.77 10.29
C LYS A 145 14.78 -18.58 11.04
N TYR A 146 14.14 -19.54 10.38
CA TYR A 146 12.98 -20.25 10.93
C TYR A 146 13.27 -21.71 11.29
N HIS A 147 14.48 -22.19 11.01
CA HIS A 147 14.92 -23.56 11.24
C HIS A 147 14.00 -24.58 10.57
N ILE A 148 13.70 -24.34 9.30
CA ILE A 148 12.96 -25.28 8.45
C ILE A 148 13.91 -25.96 7.46
N THR A 149 13.55 -27.15 6.98
CA THR A 149 14.34 -27.88 5.98
C THR A 149 14.16 -27.30 4.59
N SER A 150 15.11 -27.55 3.69
CA SER A 150 15.00 -27.10 2.29
C SER A 150 13.82 -27.73 1.54
N ILE A 151 13.38 -28.94 1.93
CA ILE A 151 12.17 -29.57 1.38
C ILE A 151 10.93 -28.79 1.84
N GLN A 152 10.84 -28.46 3.13
CA GLN A 152 9.75 -27.64 3.67
C GLN A 152 9.73 -26.26 3.02
N CYS A 153 10.88 -25.61 2.84
CA CYS A 153 10.94 -24.30 2.18
C CYS A 153 10.37 -24.33 0.75
N LYS A 154 10.76 -25.33 -0.05
CA LYS A 154 10.23 -25.49 -1.41
C LYS A 154 8.73 -25.71 -1.43
N ASN A 155 8.21 -26.54 -0.51
CA ASN A 155 6.78 -26.77 -0.38
C ASN A 155 6.03 -25.49 -0.01
N LEU A 156 6.57 -24.69 0.93
CA LEU A 156 5.98 -23.40 1.30
C LEU A 156 5.94 -22.42 0.14
N ILE A 157 7.03 -22.31 -0.64
CA ILE A 157 7.05 -21.42 -1.81
C ILE A 157 5.98 -21.82 -2.84
N ASN A 158 5.87 -23.11 -3.15
CA ASN A 158 4.83 -23.61 -4.06
C ASN A 158 3.41 -23.32 -3.54
N GLU A 159 3.21 -23.47 -2.23
CA GLU A 159 1.95 -23.18 -1.58
C GLU A 159 1.61 -21.68 -1.61
N PHE A 160 2.58 -20.82 -1.32
CA PHE A 160 2.41 -19.38 -1.39
C PHE A 160 2.11 -18.89 -2.80
N GLU A 161 2.71 -19.49 -3.82
CA GLU A 161 2.38 -19.21 -5.22
C GLU A 161 0.94 -19.64 -5.54
N SER A 162 0.54 -20.85 -5.11
CA SER A 162 -0.81 -21.38 -5.31
C SER A 162 -1.89 -20.49 -4.67
N ILE A 163 -1.62 -19.98 -3.46
CA ILE A 163 -2.51 -19.04 -2.75
C ILE A 163 -2.44 -17.64 -3.37
N GLY A 164 -1.33 -17.28 -4.01
CA GLY A 164 -1.08 -15.97 -4.60
C GLY A 164 -0.58 -14.93 -3.59
N PHE A 165 0.15 -15.37 -2.56
CA PHE A 165 0.92 -14.49 -1.68
C PHE A 165 2.12 -13.89 -2.40
N ILE A 166 2.76 -14.69 -3.26
CA ILE A 166 3.86 -14.30 -4.14
C ILE A 166 3.60 -14.87 -5.54
N ASP A 167 4.32 -14.33 -6.53
CA ASP A 167 4.42 -14.92 -7.86
C ASP A 167 5.83 -15.47 -8.08
N SER A 168 5.94 -16.46 -8.97
CA SER A 168 7.21 -16.99 -9.44
C SER A 168 7.27 -17.02 -10.98
N GLU A 169 8.48 -16.97 -11.52
CA GLU A 169 8.73 -17.26 -12.93
C GLU A 169 10.11 -17.87 -13.13
N ASN A 170 10.18 -18.83 -14.05
CA ASN A 170 11.45 -19.45 -14.39
C ASN A 170 12.39 -18.45 -15.09
N ALA A 171 13.57 -18.26 -14.50
CA ALA A 171 14.62 -17.39 -15.03
C ALA A 171 15.90 -18.18 -15.33
N GLY A 172 15.75 -19.34 -15.96
CA GLY A 172 16.85 -20.21 -16.36
C GLY A 172 17.10 -21.33 -15.36
N LYS A 173 18.12 -21.20 -14.50
CA LYS A 173 18.54 -22.27 -13.57
C LYS A 173 17.79 -22.30 -12.24
N ASP A 174 17.10 -21.21 -11.91
CA ASP A 174 16.34 -21.06 -10.67
C ASP A 174 15.14 -20.13 -10.95
N ASP A 175 14.10 -20.27 -10.13
CA ASP A 175 12.90 -19.45 -10.25
C ASP A 175 13.11 -18.11 -9.54
N LEU A 176 12.57 -17.04 -10.11
CA LEU A 176 12.53 -15.72 -9.48
C LEU A 176 11.19 -15.54 -8.78
N LEU A 177 11.22 -15.24 -7.49
CA LEU A 177 10.08 -14.87 -6.67
C LEU A 177 9.91 -13.36 -6.67
N PHE A 178 8.68 -12.88 -6.80
CA PHE A 178 8.35 -11.45 -6.85
C PHE A 178 6.92 -11.18 -6.39
N ASN A 179 6.63 -9.92 -6.06
CA ASN A 179 5.25 -9.48 -5.86
C ASN A 179 4.60 -9.16 -7.22
N GLY A 180 3.60 -9.96 -7.61
CA GLY A 180 2.83 -9.81 -8.86
C GLY A 180 2.11 -8.47 -9.03
N ASN A 181 1.84 -7.75 -7.94
CA ASN A 181 1.23 -6.43 -8.00
C ASN A 181 2.23 -5.35 -8.43
N LEU A 182 3.54 -5.61 -8.30
CA LEU A 182 4.62 -4.68 -8.61
C LEU A 182 5.38 -5.06 -9.87
N PHE A 183 5.62 -6.35 -10.05
CA PHE A 183 6.37 -6.88 -11.17
C PHE A 183 5.49 -7.82 -11.98
N ARG A 184 5.42 -7.60 -13.28
CA ARG A 184 4.66 -8.46 -14.19
C ARG A 184 5.49 -9.66 -14.58
N ARG A 185 4.89 -10.84 -14.57
CA ARG A 185 5.47 -12.12 -15.07
C ARG A 185 6.31 -11.90 -16.34
N LYS A 186 5.68 -11.49 -17.44
CA LYS A 186 6.35 -11.30 -18.75
C LYS A 186 7.53 -10.31 -18.78
N ASP A 187 7.64 -9.42 -17.81
CA ASP A 187 8.71 -8.42 -17.73
C ASP A 187 9.80 -8.79 -16.70
N ILE A 188 9.61 -9.85 -15.90
CA ILE A 188 10.47 -10.16 -14.76
C ILE A 188 11.90 -10.51 -15.17
N GLN A 189 12.08 -11.18 -16.32
CA GLN A 189 13.40 -11.48 -16.85
C GLN A 189 14.16 -10.20 -17.22
N LYS A 190 13.45 -9.21 -17.78
CA LYS A 190 14.02 -7.88 -18.08
C LYS A 190 14.36 -7.13 -16.79
N VAL A 191 13.45 -7.14 -15.81
CA VAL A 191 13.67 -6.56 -14.48
C VAL A 191 14.95 -7.13 -13.87
N ASN A 192 15.04 -8.46 -13.79
CA ASN A 192 16.20 -9.14 -13.23
C ASN A 192 17.48 -8.88 -14.02
N GLY A 193 17.42 -8.89 -15.35
CA GLY A 193 18.56 -8.59 -16.21
C GLY A 193 19.11 -7.19 -16.01
N VAL A 194 18.22 -6.19 -15.89
CA VAL A 194 18.62 -4.80 -15.61
C VAL A 194 19.22 -4.68 -14.22
N LEU A 195 18.56 -5.22 -13.19
CA LEU A 195 19.03 -5.14 -11.80
C LEU A 195 20.35 -5.88 -11.60
N SER A 196 20.51 -7.06 -12.18
CA SER A 196 21.75 -7.84 -12.12
C SER A 196 22.90 -7.19 -12.91
N SER A 197 22.60 -6.27 -13.82
CA SER A 197 23.61 -5.52 -14.58
C SER A 197 24.09 -4.24 -13.89
N LEU A 198 23.52 -3.90 -12.73
CA LEU A 198 23.91 -2.71 -12.00
C LEU A 198 25.31 -2.90 -11.40
N THR A 199 26.15 -1.90 -11.58
CA THR A 199 27.43 -1.82 -10.88
C THR A 199 27.21 -1.48 -9.40
N HIS A 200 28.17 -1.78 -8.54
CA HIS A 200 28.09 -1.44 -7.12
C HIS A 200 27.82 0.06 -6.85
N ALA A 201 28.39 0.93 -7.69
CA ALA A 201 28.13 2.37 -7.63
C ALA A 201 26.68 2.74 -8.02
N GLU A 202 26.12 2.07 -9.04
CA GLU A 202 24.71 2.24 -9.41
C GLU A 202 23.79 1.71 -8.30
N GLU A 203 24.08 0.55 -7.73
CA GLU A 203 23.31 -0.01 -6.60
C GLU A 203 23.26 0.94 -5.40
N SER A 204 24.38 1.59 -5.07
CA SER A 204 24.40 2.58 -3.99
C SER A 204 23.48 3.76 -4.28
N LYS A 205 23.52 4.30 -5.50
CA LYS A 205 22.62 5.38 -5.91
C LYS A 205 21.16 4.97 -5.92
N VAL A 206 20.87 3.72 -6.28
CA VAL A 206 19.51 3.16 -6.19
C VAL A 206 19.05 3.10 -4.74
N ARG A 207 19.89 2.63 -3.81
CA ARG A 207 19.55 2.64 -2.38
C ARG A 207 19.28 4.04 -1.86
N ASP A 208 20.12 5.01 -2.21
CA ASP A 208 19.95 6.41 -1.81
C ASP A 208 18.64 6.98 -2.36
N LEU A 209 18.34 6.71 -3.65
CA LEU A 209 17.07 7.10 -4.27
C LEU A 209 15.86 6.47 -3.55
N MET A 210 15.93 5.18 -3.21
CA MET A 210 14.84 4.50 -2.51
C MET A 210 14.64 5.08 -1.11
N ALA A 211 15.70 5.39 -0.36
CA ALA A 211 15.59 6.03 0.94
C ALA A 211 14.98 7.45 0.85
N MET A 212 15.33 8.20 -0.19
CA MET A 212 14.70 9.49 -0.45
C MET A 212 13.21 9.33 -0.79
N LEU A 213 12.85 8.38 -1.66
CA LEU A 213 11.45 8.12 -2.01
C LEU A 213 10.63 7.61 -0.82
N GLU A 214 11.22 6.81 0.07
CA GLU A 214 10.55 6.34 1.28
C GLU A 214 10.23 7.51 2.23
N SER A 215 11.15 8.47 2.37
CA SER A 215 10.98 9.61 3.28
C SER A 215 10.09 10.72 2.70
N ASN A 216 10.03 10.88 1.37
CA ASN A 216 9.32 12.01 0.74
C ASN A 216 8.07 11.57 -0.03
N GLY A 217 7.92 10.28 -0.35
CA GLY A 217 6.86 9.71 -1.20
C GLY A 217 7.00 10.05 -2.68
N CYS A 218 7.32 11.31 -3.00
CA CYS A 218 7.42 11.84 -4.35
C CYS A 218 8.51 12.92 -4.45
N ILE A 219 9.33 12.86 -5.51
CA ILE A 219 10.52 13.72 -5.66
C ILE A 219 10.61 14.27 -7.08
N SER A 220 11.12 15.49 -7.26
CA SER A 220 11.34 16.08 -8.60
C SER A 220 12.28 15.22 -9.46
N TYR A 221 11.94 15.08 -10.75
CA TYR A 221 12.76 14.35 -11.73
C TYR A 221 14.20 14.89 -11.81
N ASP A 222 14.39 16.21 -11.78
CA ASP A 222 15.72 16.82 -11.88
C ASP A 222 16.66 16.43 -10.73
N LEU A 223 16.12 16.31 -9.52
CA LEU A 223 16.88 15.82 -8.36
C LEU A 223 17.32 14.37 -8.57
N VAL A 224 16.42 13.52 -9.05
CA VAL A 224 16.71 12.11 -9.34
C VAL A 224 17.72 11.99 -10.49
N LEU A 225 17.60 12.82 -11.53
CA LEU A 225 18.53 12.86 -12.65
C LEU A 225 19.95 13.25 -12.19
N ARG A 226 20.08 14.24 -11.31
CA ARG A 226 21.39 14.61 -10.72
C ARG A 226 22.00 13.48 -9.89
N LEU A 227 21.19 12.78 -9.10
CA LEU A 227 21.66 11.68 -8.25
C LEU A 227 22.11 10.46 -9.08
N THR A 228 21.25 10.02 -10.00
CA THR A 228 21.41 8.75 -10.71
C THR A 228 22.17 8.90 -12.03
N GLY A 229 22.07 10.06 -12.68
CA GLY A 229 22.48 10.25 -14.07
C GLY A 229 21.46 9.67 -15.05
N SER A 230 21.49 10.14 -16.30
CA SER A 230 20.49 9.78 -17.33
C SER A 230 20.45 8.28 -17.62
N LYS A 231 21.60 7.61 -17.66
CA LYS A 231 21.71 6.18 -17.98
C LYS A 231 21.06 5.29 -16.93
N LEU A 232 21.36 5.51 -15.65
CA LEU A 232 20.77 4.73 -14.56
C LEU A 232 19.27 5.03 -14.44
N LEU A 233 18.88 6.30 -14.53
CA LEU A 233 17.47 6.69 -14.53
C LEU A 233 16.68 5.97 -15.63
N ALA A 234 17.20 5.95 -16.87
CA ALA A 234 16.56 5.25 -17.98
C ALA A 234 16.43 3.75 -17.74
N LYS A 235 17.46 3.10 -17.15
CA LYS A 235 17.38 1.68 -16.75
C LYS A 235 16.21 1.45 -15.79
N LEU A 236 16.11 2.23 -14.71
CA LEU A 236 15.09 2.06 -13.67
C LEU A 236 13.67 2.30 -14.21
N VAL A 237 13.49 3.33 -15.03
CA VAL A 237 12.20 3.60 -15.69
C VAL A 237 11.83 2.49 -16.66
N SER A 238 12.78 1.92 -17.40
CA SER A 238 12.50 0.90 -18.42
C SER A 238 11.92 -0.41 -17.85
N ILE A 239 12.12 -0.66 -16.56
CA ILE A 239 11.62 -1.83 -15.84
C ILE A 239 10.52 -1.47 -14.84
N SER A 240 9.99 -0.24 -14.92
CA SER A 240 8.98 0.29 -13.99
C SER A 240 9.40 0.16 -12.52
N PHE A 241 10.70 0.25 -12.22
CA PHE A 241 11.17 0.24 -10.84
C PHE A 241 10.82 1.55 -10.11
N ILE A 242 10.66 2.61 -10.90
CA ILE A 242 10.15 3.92 -10.50
C ILE A 242 9.19 4.43 -11.58
N ASP A 243 8.21 5.23 -11.17
CA ASP A 243 7.22 5.85 -12.05
C ASP A 243 7.55 7.32 -12.29
N VAL A 244 7.40 7.78 -13.53
CA VAL A 244 7.51 9.20 -13.89
C VAL A 244 6.11 9.79 -14.07
N ASN A 245 5.75 10.70 -13.19
CA ASN A 245 4.49 11.46 -13.24
C ASN A 245 4.76 12.87 -13.75
N LYS A 246 3.80 13.45 -14.49
CA LYS A 246 3.94 14.79 -15.05
C LYS A 246 2.75 15.66 -14.67
N ILE A 247 3.04 16.93 -14.40
CA ILE A 247 2.06 17.99 -14.24
C ILE A 247 2.38 19.09 -15.25
N GLY A 248 1.36 19.53 -15.98
CA GLY A 248 1.46 20.64 -16.93
C GLY A 248 0.60 21.80 -16.46
N ASN A 249 1.16 22.99 -16.44
CA ASN A 249 0.44 24.23 -16.19
C ASN A 249 1.00 25.37 -17.08
N GLU A 250 0.53 26.59 -16.85
CA GLU A 250 0.94 27.79 -17.61
C GLU A 250 2.45 28.09 -17.53
N SER A 251 3.14 27.57 -16.50
CA SER A 251 4.59 27.74 -16.32
C SER A 251 5.42 26.63 -16.97
N GLY A 252 4.79 25.60 -17.54
CA GLY A 252 5.46 24.51 -18.24
C GLY A 252 5.05 23.12 -17.76
N ILE A 253 5.86 22.13 -18.15
CA ILE A 253 5.67 20.72 -17.77
C ILE A 253 6.76 20.32 -16.78
N PHE A 254 6.34 19.78 -15.65
CA PHE A 254 7.22 19.36 -14.56
C PHE A 254 7.05 17.86 -14.34
N ALA A 255 8.16 17.16 -14.11
CA ALA A 255 8.18 15.72 -13.90
C ALA A 255 8.61 15.38 -12.47
N PHE A 256 7.98 14.34 -11.93
CA PHE A 256 8.19 13.84 -10.58
C PHE A 256 8.29 12.31 -10.60
N ILE A 257 9.00 11.76 -9.63
CA ILE A 257 9.25 10.34 -9.47
C ILE A 257 8.52 9.82 -8.24
N THR A 258 7.88 8.67 -8.37
CA THR A 258 7.29 7.92 -7.26
C THR A 258 7.72 6.45 -7.29
N ARG A 259 7.61 5.76 -6.17
CA ARG A 259 7.81 4.30 -6.10
C ARG A 259 6.48 3.57 -6.38
N PRO A 260 6.40 2.63 -7.34
CA PRO A 260 5.19 1.85 -7.58
C PRO A 260 4.67 1.13 -6.32
N ALA A 261 5.60 0.65 -5.48
CA ALA A 261 5.29 -0.01 -4.22
C ALA A 261 4.51 0.86 -3.21
N ALA A 262 4.59 2.19 -3.31
CA ALA A 262 3.80 3.09 -2.46
C ALA A 262 2.29 3.04 -2.78
N PHE A 263 1.92 2.52 -3.95
CA PHE A 263 0.53 2.47 -4.42
C PHE A 263 0.05 1.03 -4.59
N LYS A 264 0.83 0.18 -5.27
CA LYS A 264 0.34 -1.11 -5.76
C LYS A 264 0.72 -2.32 -4.90
N LYS A 265 1.53 -2.15 -3.84
CA LYS A 265 2.11 -3.28 -3.11
C LYS A 265 1.08 -4.29 -2.58
N TYR A 266 -0.03 -3.78 -2.06
CA TYR A 266 -1.12 -4.58 -1.45
C TYR A 266 -2.38 -4.63 -2.32
N SER A 267 -2.33 -4.16 -3.57
CA SER A 267 -3.52 -3.97 -4.38
C SER A 267 -4.05 -5.25 -5.01
N ASN A 268 -5.33 -5.25 -5.37
CA ASN A 268 -5.87 -6.10 -6.42
C ASN A 268 -6.06 -5.27 -7.70
N SER A 269 -6.12 -5.90 -8.87
CA SER A 269 -6.22 -5.21 -10.17
C SER A 269 -7.48 -4.35 -10.36
N LEU A 270 -8.45 -4.45 -9.45
CA LEU A 270 -9.73 -3.74 -9.50
C LEU A 270 -9.64 -2.26 -9.06
N VAL A 271 -8.55 -1.86 -8.39
CA VAL A 271 -8.36 -0.51 -7.85
C VAL A 271 -7.25 0.29 -8.54
N ASP A 272 -6.75 -0.20 -9.68
CA ASP A 272 -5.64 0.43 -10.41
C ASP A 272 -5.93 1.90 -10.79
N ASP A 273 -7.17 2.22 -11.17
CA ASP A 273 -7.58 3.58 -11.51
C ASP A 273 -7.45 4.54 -10.30
N ALA A 274 -7.82 4.08 -9.11
CA ALA A 274 -7.72 4.88 -7.88
C ALA A 274 -6.25 5.23 -7.56
N PHE A 275 -5.31 4.35 -7.89
CA PHE A 275 -3.89 4.65 -7.70
C PHE A 275 -3.35 5.66 -8.69
N ASP A 276 -3.84 5.67 -9.93
CA ASP A 276 -3.44 6.70 -10.89
C ASP A 276 -3.99 8.09 -10.49
N LEU A 277 -5.17 8.13 -9.86
CA LEU A 277 -5.70 9.33 -9.22
C LEU A 277 -4.83 9.77 -8.03
N ALA A 278 -4.45 8.84 -7.15
CA ALA A 278 -3.59 9.11 -6.01
C ALA A 278 -2.20 9.63 -6.44
N LYS A 279 -1.59 9.04 -7.49
CA LYS A 279 -0.33 9.52 -8.07
C LYS A 279 -0.43 10.94 -8.60
N ALA A 280 -1.51 11.25 -9.32
CA ALA A 280 -1.75 12.60 -9.82
C ALA A 280 -1.88 13.60 -8.66
N PHE A 281 -2.60 13.22 -7.60
CA PHE A 281 -2.78 14.04 -6.41
C PHE A 281 -1.44 14.34 -5.71
N VAL A 282 -0.67 13.30 -5.38
CA VAL A 282 0.64 13.45 -4.71
C VAL A 282 1.63 14.25 -5.58
N THR A 283 1.60 14.06 -6.90
CA THR A 283 2.41 14.85 -7.84
C THR A 283 2.07 16.34 -7.76
N SER A 284 0.78 16.67 -7.72
CA SER A 284 0.30 18.06 -7.65
C SER A 284 0.63 18.72 -6.31
N VAL A 285 0.51 17.98 -5.20
CA VAL A 285 0.91 18.46 -3.86
C VAL A 285 2.42 18.70 -3.81
N THR A 286 3.22 17.77 -4.31
CA THR A 286 4.69 17.90 -4.37
C THR A 286 5.11 19.11 -5.20
N TYR A 287 4.47 19.34 -6.35
CA TYR A 287 4.68 20.54 -7.15
C TYR A 287 4.39 21.83 -6.35
N GLY A 288 3.23 21.89 -5.68
CA GLY A 288 2.85 23.02 -4.85
C GLY A 288 3.79 23.26 -3.67
N MET A 289 4.47 22.24 -3.16
CA MET A 289 5.46 22.34 -2.08
C MET A 289 6.84 22.81 -2.57
N THR A 290 7.27 22.35 -3.75
CA THR A 290 8.69 22.42 -4.16
C THR A 290 8.95 23.47 -5.23
N ILE A 291 8.00 23.72 -6.14
CA ILE A 291 8.20 24.60 -7.30
C ILE A 291 7.49 25.94 -7.13
N ARG A 292 6.28 25.96 -6.54
CA ARG A 292 5.52 27.19 -6.40
C ARG A 292 6.22 28.22 -5.51
N SER A 293 6.14 29.48 -5.92
CA SER A 293 6.60 30.61 -5.10
C SER A 293 5.63 30.93 -3.98
N SER A 294 6.11 31.59 -2.93
CA SER A 294 5.27 31.93 -1.75
C SER A 294 4.09 32.84 -2.11
N SER A 295 4.25 33.73 -3.08
CA SER A 295 3.20 34.63 -3.57
C SER A 295 2.15 33.95 -4.45
N GLN A 296 2.41 32.72 -4.90
CA GLN A 296 1.52 31.95 -5.79
C GLN A 296 0.84 30.78 -5.08
N GLY A 297 0.87 30.75 -3.74
CA GLY A 297 0.19 29.71 -2.96
C GLY A 297 1.02 28.46 -2.68
N ARG A 298 2.34 28.61 -2.47
CA ARG A 298 3.22 27.50 -2.05
C ARG A 298 2.67 26.77 -0.81
N ILE A 299 2.61 25.44 -0.87
CA ILE A 299 2.20 24.60 0.24
C ILE A 299 3.34 24.52 1.25
N ARG A 300 3.08 24.95 2.49
CA ARG A 300 4.06 24.91 3.60
C ARG A 300 3.67 23.94 4.72
N MET A 301 2.37 23.70 4.90
CA MET A 301 1.84 22.86 5.99
C MET A 301 1.10 21.66 5.40
N VAL A 302 1.85 20.77 4.73
CA VAL A 302 1.27 19.63 4.00
C VAL A 302 0.43 18.73 4.92
N GLU A 303 0.86 18.48 6.15
CA GLU A 303 0.10 17.66 7.11
C GLU A 303 -1.29 18.25 7.43
N ARG A 304 -1.36 19.57 7.65
CA ARG A 304 -2.63 20.25 7.92
C ARG A 304 -3.53 20.31 6.68
N LEU A 305 -2.93 20.48 5.51
CA LEU A 305 -3.63 20.42 4.24
C LEU A 305 -4.25 19.04 4.05
N MET A 306 -3.45 17.97 4.18
CA MET A 306 -3.89 16.59 4.04
C MET A 306 -4.99 16.25 5.04
N LYS A 307 -4.82 16.63 6.32
CA LYS A 307 -5.86 16.42 7.33
C LYS A 307 -7.19 17.04 6.93
N LYS A 308 -7.22 18.33 6.56
CA LYS A 308 -8.45 18.99 6.11
C LYS A 308 -9.08 18.32 4.90
N LEU A 309 -8.27 17.94 3.92
CA LEU A 309 -8.75 17.29 2.71
C LEU A 309 -9.37 15.93 3.02
N ILE A 310 -8.70 15.11 3.85
CA ILE A 310 -9.19 13.79 4.29
C ILE A 310 -10.47 13.94 5.12
N ASP A 311 -10.58 14.98 5.94
CA ASP A 311 -11.79 15.32 6.72
C ASP A 311 -12.94 15.84 5.83
N GLY A 312 -12.78 15.87 4.50
CA GLY A 312 -13.79 16.35 3.56
C GLY A 312 -14.07 17.86 3.68
N ALA A 313 -13.12 18.62 4.22
CA ALA A 313 -13.25 20.07 4.39
C ALA A 313 -12.70 20.84 3.18
N TRP A 314 -13.29 22.01 2.92
CA TRP A 314 -12.78 22.95 1.92
C TRP A 314 -11.45 23.57 2.37
N VAL A 315 -10.52 23.65 1.43
CA VAL A 315 -9.18 24.24 1.58
C VAL A 315 -9.01 25.37 0.58
N GLY A 316 -8.52 26.52 1.04
CA GLY A 316 -8.28 27.69 0.21
C GLY A 316 -8.55 28.98 0.99
N PRO A 317 -8.67 30.12 0.29
CA PRO A 317 -8.58 30.22 -1.16
C PRO A 317 -7.13 30.34 -1.65
N ALA A 318 -6.80 29.76 -2.82
CA ALA A 318 -5.47 29.88 -3.43
C ALA A 318 -5.53 29.81 -4.96
N THR A 319 -4.69 30.61 -5.63
CA THR A 319 -4.54 30.58 -7.11
C THR A 319 -3.98 29.25 -7.61
N ALA A 320 -3.11 28.60 -6.83
CA ALA A 320 -2.51 27.30 -7.16
C ALA A 320 -3.57 26.23 -7.42
N ILE A 321 -4.70 26.26 -6.71
CA ILE A 321 -5.79 25.29 -6.88
C ILE A 321 -6.32 25.32 -8.32
N GLY A 322 -6.58 26.50 -8.88
CA GLY A 322 -7.10 26.66 -10.24
C GLY A 322 -6.09 26.47 -11.37
N GLN A 323 -4.81 26.28 -11.05
CA GLN A 323 -3.73 26.13 -12.04
C GLN A 323 -3.12 24.73 -11.98
N ASP A 324 -2.76 24.27 -10.78
CA ASP A 324 -2.03 23.01 -10.57
C ASP A 324 -2.99 21.82 -10.44
N TYR A 325 -4.22 22.05 -9.98
CA TYR A 325 -5.16 20.95 -9.72
C TYR A 325 -6.17 20.74 -10.84
N ARG A 326 -6.02 21.39 -12.00
CA ARG A 326 -6.92 21.24 -13.16
C ARG A 326 -7.10 19.77 -13.56
N VAL A 327 -6.00 19.00 -13.60
CA VAL A 327 -6.06 17.57 -13.92
C VAL A 327 -6.77 16.77 -12.81
N LEU A 328 -6.65 17.19 -11.55
CA LEU A 328 -7.33 16.55 -10.43
C LEU A 328 -8.83 16.80 -10.47
N GLU A 329 -9.25 18.03 -10.76
CA GLU A 329 -10.65 18.39 -10.95
C GLU A 329 -11.26 17.64 -12.13
N LEU A 330 -10.60 17.65 -13.29
CA LEU A 330 -11.04 16.92 -14.49
C LEU A 330 -11.20 15.41 -14.25
N LYS A 331 -10.34 14.84 -13.42
CA LYS A 331 -10.38 13.43 -13.04
C LYS A 331 -11.31 13.13 -11.85
N GLY A 332 -12.02 14.14 -11.34
CA GLY A 332 -12.94 14.00 -10.22
C GLY A 332 -12.27 13.69 -8.88
N VAL A 333 -10.97 13.95 -8.73
CA VAL A 333 -10.23 13.76 -7.47
C VAL A 333 -10.57 14.85 -6.46
N ILE A 334 -10.81 16.07 -6.96
CA ILE A 334 -11.22 17.20 -6.14
C ILE A 334 -12.45 17.88 -6.74
N GLU A 335 -13.22 18.52 -5.87
CA GLU A 335 -14.18 19.56 -6.23
C GLU A 335 -13.51 20.92 -6.04
N VAL A 336 -13.80 21.89 -6.91
CA VAL A 336 -13.37 23.29 -6.74
C VAL A 336 -14.55 24.24 -6.64
N CYS A 337 -14.42 25.26 -5.81
CA CYS A 337 -15.43 26.30 -5.65
C CYS A 337 -14.78 27.69 -5.85
N PRO A 338 -15.29 28.51 -6.79
CA PRO A 338 -14.74 29.84 -7.03
C PRO A 338 -15.09 30.82 -5.91
N SER A 339 -14.12 31.69 -5.57
CA SER A 339 -14.30 32.81 -4.66
C SER A 339 -13.50 34.02 -5.17
N ARG A 340 -14.17 34.95 -5.86
CA ARG A 340 -13.50 36.04 -6.61
C ARG A 340 -12.46 35.46 -7.60
N ASP A 341 -11.21 35.89 -7.53
CA ASP A 341 -10.10 35.49 -8.43
C ASP A 341 -9.33 34.24 -7.95
N VAL A 342 -9.83 33.55 -6.92
CA VAL A 342 -9.14 32.43 -6.26
C VAL A 342 -10.10 31.27 -6.03
N LEU A 343 -9.59 30.04 -5.93
CA LEU A 343 -10.41 28.84 -5.76
C LEU A 343 -10.22 28.22 -4.37
N TYR A 344 -11.28 27.59 -3.87
CA TYR A 344 -11.23 26.56 -2.83
C TYR A 344 -11.26 25.18 -3.48
N SER A 345 -10.75 24.17 -2.79
CA SER A 345 -10.90 22.76 -3.18
C SER A 345 -11.23 21.84 -2.03
N LYS A 346 -11.85 20.70 -2.32
CA LYS A 346 -12.17 19.61 -1.39
C LYS A 346 -11.89 18.26 -2.08
N LEU A 347 -11.48 17.22 -1.34
CA LEU A 347 -11.41 15.85 -1.90
C LEU A 347 -12.83 15.30 -2.10
N ASN A 348 -13.03 14.60 -3.23
CA ASN A 348 -14.27 13.89 -3.51
C ASN A 348 -14.36 12.54 -2.82
#